data_AF-A0AAD5WKL3-F1
#
_entry.id   AF-A0AAD5WKL3-F1
#
_cell.length_a   1.000
_cell.length_b   1.000
_cell.length_c   1.000
_cell.angle_alpha   90.00
_cell.angle_beta   90.00
_cell.angle_gamma   90.00
#
_symmetry.space_group_name_H-M   'P 1'
#
loop_
_entity.id
_entity.type
_entity.pdbx_description
1 polymer ?
#
loop_
_entity_poly.entity_id
_entity_poly.type
_entity_poly.pdbx_seq_one_letter_code
_entity_poly.pdbx_strand_id
1 'polypeptide(L)'
;MDVDLSSVEVIFAQKLACGEPLTRQRAFRALQDWIKQQSSVKPFTEADMLRLCKGLHYAMWMQDKMLLQEELADRIGQLLSVFSSEDQRVLFILCTFKSLGKEWNHIDRWRMDKFLMLMRRVLRVLFNHLRTVKWKKSIRDAYWNAFNHTTISSIDRIPMD
;
A
#
# COMPACT_ATOMS: atom_id res chain seq x y z
N MET A 1 -23.27 2.23 5.02
CA MET A 1 -22.65 2.61 3.73
C MET A 1 -22.61 1.36 2.90
N ASP A 2 -23.47 1.26 1.88
CA ASP A 2 -23.42 0.16 0.93
C ASP A 2 -22.08 0.18 0.23
N VAL A 3 -21.29 -0.87 0.44
CA VAL A 3 -20.01 -1.05 -0.26
C VAL A 3 -20.37 -1.40 -1.69
N ASP A 4 -20.14 -0.48 -2.61
CA ASP A 4 -20.26 -0.76 -4.04
C ASP A 4 -19.24 -1.84 -4.43
N LEU A 5 -19.72 -3.08 -4.52
CA LEU A 5 -18.92 -4.25 -4.88
C LEU A 5 -18.48 -4.23 -6.36
N SER A 6 -19.01 -3.30 -7.16
CA SER A 6 -18.64 -3.12 -8.57
C SER A 6 -17.50 -2.11 -8.79
N SER A 7 -17.01 -1.46 -7.72
CA SER A 7 -15.91 -0.52 -7.82
C SER A 7 -14.65 -1.22 -8.38
N VAL A 8 -13.92 -0.52 -9.24
CA VAL A 8 -12.74 -1.06 -9.92
C VAL A 8 -11.68 -1.50 -8.92
N GLU A 9 -11.54 -0.78 -7.81
CA GLU A 9 -10.68 -1.11 -6.67
C GLU A 9 -11.02 -2.48 -6.06
N VAL A 10 -12.31 -2.78 -5.90
CA VAL A 10 -12.78 -4.07 -5.33
C VAL A 10 -12.46 -5.21 -6.29
N ILE A 11 -12.67 -5.01 -7.60
CA ILE A 11 -12.35 -6.01 -8.62
C ILE A 11 -10.84 -6.32 -8.62
N PHE A 12 -9.99 -5.28 -8.55
CA PHE A 12 -8.55 -5.48 -8.44
C PHE A 12 -8.18 -6.19 -7.14
N ALA A 13 -8.76 -5.80 -6.00
CA ALA A 13 -8.52 -6.44 -4.72
C ALA A 13 -8.86 -7.94 -4.74
N GLN A 14 -10.00 -8.31 -5.35
CA GLN A 14 -10.39 -9.70 -5.52
C GLN A 14 -9.40 -10.48 -6.40
N LYS A 15 -9.01 -9.91 -7.55
CA LYS A 15 -8.05 -10.56 -8.46
C LYS A 15 -6.65 -10.69 -7.85
N LEU A 16 -6.23 -9.72 -7.05
CA LEU A 16 -4.98 -9.75 -6.28
C LEU A 16 -4.99 -10.80 -5.17
N ALA A 17 -6.16 -11.05 -4.56
CA ALA A 17 -6.34 -12.09 -3.54
C ALA A 17 -6.57 -13.50 -4.13
N CYS A 18 -6.66 -13.64 -5.45
CA CYS A 18 -6.90 -14.92 -6.11
C CYS A 18 -5.79 -15.95 -5.81
N GLY A 19 -6.14 -17.22 -5.63
CA GLY A 19 -5.18 -18.30 -5.38
C GLY A 19 -4.22 -18.59 -6.55
N GLU A 20 -4.61 -18.23 -7.77
CA GLU A 20 -3.82 -18.50 -8.97
C GLU A 20 -2.70 -17.46 -9.19
N PRO A 21 -1.41 -17.87 -9.20
CA PRO A 21 -0.28 -16.93 -9.31
C PRO A 21 -0.29 -16.09 -10.60
N LEU A 22 -0.65 -16.69 -11.73
CA LEU A 22 -0.69 -15.99 -13.03
C LEU A 22 -1.75 -14.89 -13.04
N THR A 23 -2.92 -15.17 -12.46
CA THR A 23 -4.00 -14.18 -12.32
C THR A 23 -3.56 -13.01 -11.44
N ARG A 24 -2.91 -13.27 -10.30
CA ARG A 24 -2.34 -12.20 -9.45
C ARG A 24 -1.30 -11.37 -10.18
N GLN A 25 -0.39 -12.00 -10.92
CA GLN A 25 0.69 -11.29 -11.63
C GLN A 25 0.12 -10.38 -12.73
N ARG A 26 -0.86 -10.87 -13.50
CA ARG A 26 -1.56 -10.09 -14.53
C ARG A 26 -2.36 -8.95 -13.89
N ALA A 27 -3.09 -9.22 -12.81
CA ALA A 27 -3.85 -8.23 -12.08
C ALA A 27 -2.96 -7.10 -11.55
N PHE A 28 -1.77 -7.42 -11.02
CA PHE A 28 -0.85 -6.41 -10.54
C PHE A 28 -0.33 -5.52 -11.69
N ARG A 29 0.00 -6.08 -12.85
CA ARG A 29 0.43 -5.28 -14.01
C ARG A 29 -0.68 -4.33 -14.47
N ALA A 30 -1.89 -4.86 -14.63
CA ALA A 30 -3.06 -4.05 -14.99
C ALA A 30 -3.38 -2.98 -13.94
N LEU A 31 -3.15 -3.28 -12.66
CA LEU A 31 -3.30 -2.31 -11.58
C LEU A 31 -2.32 -1.15 -11.71
N GLN A 32 -1.05 -1.41 -12.04
CA GLN A 32 -0.05 -0.35 -12.22
C GLN A 32 -0.47 0.62 -13.34
N ASP A 33 -0.91 0.07 -14.47
CA ASP A 33 -1.37 0.89 -15.61
C ASP A 33 -2.64 1.67 -15.25
N TRP A 34 -3.58 1.03 -14.57
CA TRP A 34 -4.82 1.67 -14.11
C TRP A 34 -4.56 2.78 -13.10
N ILE A 35 -3.71 2.57 -12.08
CA ILE A 35 -3.36 3.61 -11.11
C ILE A 35 -2.80 4.82 -11.82
N LYS A 36 -1.89 4.63 -12.78
CA LYS A 36 -1.27 5.71 -13.55
C LYS A 36 -2.30 6.53 -14.33
N GLN A 37 -3.26 5.86 -14.97
CA GLN A 37 -4.33 6.53 -15.72
C GLN A 37 -5.29 7.25 -14.76
N GLN A 38 -5.83 6.51 -13.78
CA GLN A 38 -6.81 7.03 -12.83
C GLN A 38 -6.27 8.22 -12.05
N SER A 39 -5.02 8.17 -11.56
CA SER A 39 -4.43 9.26 -10.78
C SER A 39 -4.29 10.58 -11.54
N SER A 40 -4.32 10.53 -12.87
CA SER A 40 -4.29 11.72 -13.74
C SER A 40 -5.67 12.29 -14.04
N VAL A 41 -6.71 11.44 -14.01
CA VAL A 41 -8.09 11.83 -14.34
C VAL A 41 -8.89 12.19 -13.10
N LYS A 42 -8.78 11.39 -12.03
CA LYS A 42 -9.56 11.52 -10.80
C LYS A 42 -8.68 11.21 -9.58
N PRO A 43 -8.53 12.14 -8.63
CA PRO A 43 -7.84 11.85 -7.37
C PRO A 43 -8.53 10.71 -6.60
N PHE A 44 -7.71 9.80 -6.04
CA PHE A 44 -8.20 8.75 -5.15
C PHE A 44 -8.77 9.33 -3.85
N THR A 45 -9.90 8.79 -3.40
CA THR A 45 -10.38 9.02 -2.03
C THR A 45 -9.67 8.08 -1.05
N GLU A 46 -9.74 8.39 0.24
CA GLU A 46 -9.19 7.50 1.27
C GLU A 46 -9.86 6.11 1.24
N ALA A 47 -11.16 6.04 0.98
CA ALA A 47 -11.89 4.77 0.88
C ALA A 47 -11.38 3.92 -0.29
N ASP A 48 -11.14 4.54 -1.45
CA ASP A 48 -10.60 3.85 -2.64
C ASP A 48 -9.19 3.32 -2.37
N MET A 49 -8.35 4.15 -1.76
CA MET A 49 -6.97 3.78 -1.42
C MET A 49 -6.93 2.67 -0.37
N LEU A 50 -7.82 2.67 0.63
CA LEU A 50 -7.91 1.59 1.62
C LEU A 50 -8.34 0.26 1.00
N ARG A 51 -9.28 0.27 0.04
CA ARG A 51 -9.67 -0.94 -0.72
C ARG A 51 -8.47 -1.49 -1.51
N LEU A 52 -7.72 -0.60 -2.17
CA LEU A 52 -6.51 -0.95 -2.89
C LEU A 52 -5.45 -1.56 -1.96
N CYS A 53 -5.14 -0.91 -0.83
CA CYS A 53 -4.19 -1.40 0.16
C CYS A 53 -4.61 -2.76 0.73
N LYS A 54 -5.90 -3.02 0.93
CA LYS A 54 -6.42 -4.33 1.34
C LYS A 54 -6.15 -5.40 0.27
N GLY A 55 -6.36 -5.08 -1.00
CA GLY A 55 -5.99 -5.95 -2.12
C GLY A 55 -4.49 -6.30 -2.14
N LEU A 56 -3.63 -5.30 -1.95
CA LEU A 56 -2.18 -5.49 -1.89
C LEU A 56 -1.74 -6.31 -0.66
N HIS A 57 -2.40 -6.12 0.48
CA HIS A 57 -2.18 -6.92 1.68
C HIS A 57 -2.43 -8.41 1.38
N TYR A 58 -3.56 -8.75 0.77
CA TYR A 58 -3.85 -10.15 0.43
C TYR A 58 -3.00 -10.69 -0.72
N ALA A 59 -2.55 -9.85 -1.66
CA ALA A 59 -1.56 -10.26 -2.65
C ALA A 59 -0.26 -10.75 -1.98
N MET A 60 0.21 -10.01 -0.96
CA MET A 60 1.37 -10.39 -0.17
C MET A 60 1.08 -11.61 0.72
N TRP A 61 -0.13 -11.68 1.31
CA TRP A 61 -0.60 -12.81 2.10
C TRP A 61 -0.52 -14.13 1.34
N MET A 62 -0.94 -14.14 0.08
CA MET A 62 -0.99 -15.32 -0.80
C MET A 62 0.36 -15.69 -1.46
N GLN A 63 1.43 -14.92 -1.18
CA GLN A 63 2.75 -15.20 -1.74
C GLN A 63 3.61 -16.00 -0.75
N ASP A 64 3.87 -17.26 -1.06
CA ASP A 64 4.61 -18.18 -0.18
C ASP A 64 6.06 -18.39 -0.64
N LYS A 65 6.38 -18.13 -1.92
CA LYS A 65 7.74 -18.31 -2.43
C LYS A 65 8.61 -17.12 -2.07
N MET A 66 9.69 -17.34 -1.32
CA MET A 66 10.59 -16.30 -0.78
C MET A 66 11.04 -15.26 -1.83
N LEU A 67 11.61 -15.70 -2.95
CA LEU A 67 12.06 -14.79 -4.03
C LEU A 67 10.91 -13.94 -4.60
N LEU A 68 9.72 -14.52 -4.70
CA LEU A 68 8.55 -13.80 -5.20
C LEU A 68 7.95 -12.86 -4.15
N GLN A 69 8.15 -13.12 -2.85
CA GLN A 69 7.80 -12.18 -1.78
C GLN A 69 8.66 -10.92 -1.88
N GLU A 70 9.96 -11.08 -2.12
CA GLU A 70 10.88 -9.97 -2.29
C GLU A 70 10.51 -9.13 -3.51
N GLU A 71 10.33 -9.77 -4.66
CA GLU A 71 9.92 -9.10 -5.91
C GLU A 71 8.58 -8.37 -5.72
N LEU A 72 7.59 -9.02 -5.11
CA LEU A 72 6.28 -8.42 -4.87
C LEU A 72 6.38 -7.21 -3.93
N ALA A 73 7.16 -7.30 -2.85
CA ALA A 73 7.35 -6.20 -1.92
C ALA A 73 8.02 -4.98 -2.60
N ASP A 74 9.01 -5.23 -3.47
CA ASP A 74 9.65 -4.17 -4.26
C ASP A 74 8.68 -3.54 -5.25
N ARG A 75 7.86 -4.35 -5.94
CA ARG A 75 6.82 -3.86 -6.86
C ARG A 75 5.74 -3.05 -6.14
N ILE A 76 5.31 -3.46 -4.96
CA ILE A 76 4.35 -2.71 -4.14
C ILE A 76 4.96 -1.37 -3.72
N GLY A 77 6.20 -1.35 -3.25
CA GLY A 77 6.89 -0.11 -2.89
C GLY A 77 6.99 0.87 -4.07
N GLN A 78 7.28 0.35 -5.27
CA GLN A 78 7.40 1.16 -6.49
C GLN A 78 6.09 1.84 -6.92
N LEU A 79 4.93 1.36 -6.47
CA LEU A 79 3.63 2.01 -6.73
C LEU A 79 3.61 3.49 -6.30
N LEU A 80 4.39 3.86 -5.28
CA LEU A 80 4.54 5.26 -4.87
C LEU A 80 4.91 6.18 -6.04
N SER A 81 5.78 5.70 -6.94
CA SER A 81 6.23 6.49 -8.11
C SER A 81 5.21 6.54 -9.25
N VAL A 82 4.19 5.68 -9.22
CA VAL A 82 3.17 5.55 -10.28
C VAL A 82 2.11 6.66 -10.17
N PHE A 83 1.81 7.12 -8.96
CA PHE A 83 0.83 8.19 -8.74
C PHE A 83 1.29 9.53 -9.31
N SER A 84 0.37 10.23 -9.99
CA SER A 84 0.64 11.49 -10.70
C SER A 84 0.91 12.69 -9.80
N SER A 85 0.29 12.75 -8.62
CA SER A 85 0.39 13.90 -7.69
C SER A 85 0.97 13.51 -6.34
N GLU A 86 1.65 14.44 -5.68
CA GLU A 86 2.25 14.21 -4.37
C GLU A 86 1.21 13.89 -3.27
N ASP A 87 0.04 14.53 -3.30
CA ASP A 87 -1.04 14.26 -2.33
C ASP A 87 -1.52 12.82 -2.38
N GLN A 88 -1.63 12.25 -3.58
CA GLN A 88 -1.99 10.84 -3.77
C GLN A 88 -0.89 9.88 -3.27
N ARG A 89 0.39 10.28 -3.39
CA ARG A 89 1.52 9.51 -2.83
C ARG A 89 1.50 9.51 -1.30
N VAL A 90 1.23 10.66 -0.70
CA VAL A 90 1.03 10.80 0.75
C VAL A 90 -0.17 9.95 1.19
N LEU A 91 -1.29 10.01 0.47
CA LEU A 91 -2.48 9.20 0.76
C LEU A 91 -2.19 7.69 0.68
N PHE A 92 -1.42 7.25 -0.32
CA PHE A 92 -1.00 5.86 -0.45
C PHE A 92 -0.16 5.41 0.76
N ILE A 93 0.81 6.21 1.20
CA ILE A 93 1.60 5.91 2.40
C ILE A 93 0.68 5.85 3.64
N LEU A 94 -0.14 6.87 3.86
CA LEU A 94 -1.10 6.92 4.97
C LEU A 94 -1.97 5.66 5.03
N CYS A 95 -2.60 5.30 3.90
CA CYS A 95 -3.52 4.17 3.83
C CYS A 95 -2.79 2.82 3.95
N THR A 96 -1.56 2.72 3.46
CA THR A 96 -0.73 1.50 3.60
C THR A 96 -0.45 1.23 5.07
N PHE A 97 0.01 2.22 5.83
CA PHE A 97 0.30 2.06 7.26
C PHE A 97 -0.97 1.93 8.10
N LYS A 98 -2.05 2.64 7.74
CA LYS A 98 -3.36 2.45 8.38
C LYS A 98 -3.91 1.04 8.17
N SER A 99 -3.74 0.47 6.97
CA SER A 99 -4.17 -0.91 6.67
C SER A 99 -3.29 -1.93 7.40
N LEU A 100 -1.97 -1.73 7.41
CA LEU A 100 -1.05 -2.59 8.16
C LEU A 100 -1.37 -2.59 9.65
N GLY A 101 -1.62 -1.43 10.25
CA GLY A 101 -1.97 -1.34 11.67
C GLY A 101 -3.28 -2.06 12.02
N LYS A 102 -4.29 -2.00 11.15
CA LYS A 102 -5.57 -2.71 11.35
C LYS A 102 -5.43 -4.23 11.27
N GLU A 103 -4.63 -4.71 10.34
CA GLU A 103 -4.45 -6.15 10.11
C GLU A 103 -3.32 -6.76 10.96
N TRP A 104 -2.54 -5.94 11.69
CA TRP A 104 -1.31 -6.36 12.34
C TRP A 104 -1.48 -7.58 13.25
N ASN A 105 -2.48 -7.52 14.14
CA ASN A 105 -2.77 -8.58 15.12
C ASN A 105 -3.36 -9.85 14.47
N HIS A 106 -3.77 -9.76 13.20
CA HIS A 106 -4.28 -10.90 12.43
C HIS A 106 -3.16 -11.62 11.65
N ILE A 107 -1.95 -11.06 11.59
CA ILE A 107 -0.81 -11.69 10.92
C ILE A 107 -0.23 -12.75 11.84
N ASP A 108 -0.28 -14.01 11.41
CA ASP A 108 0.33 -15.10 12.16
C ASP A 108 1.87 -15.08 12.05
N ARG A 109 2.51 -15.77 12.99
CA ARG A 109 3.98 -15.83 13.12
C ARG A 109 4.69 -16.21 11.81
N TRP A 110 4.13 -17.11 11.00
CA TRP A 110 4.78 -17.60 9.78
C TRP A 110 4.75 -16.58 8.64
N ARG A 111 3.85 -15.60 8.70
CA ARG A 111 3.72 -14.54 7.71
C ARG A 111 4.38 -13.23 8.14
N MET A 112 4.83 -13.13 9.39
CA MET A 112 5.30 -11.85 9.94
C MET A 112 6.50 -11.28 9.16
N ASP A 113 7.48 -12.11 8.84
CA ASP A 113 8.73 -11.68 8.20
C ASP A 113 8.51 -10.98 6.86
N LYS A 114 7.57 -11.49 6.05
CA LYS A 114 7.28 -10.92 4.73
C LYS A 114 6.54 -9.58 4.85
N PHE A 115 5.68 -9.40 5.86
CA PHE A 115 5.02 -8.12 6.11
C PHE A 115 5.99 -7.07 6.71
N LEU A 116 6.90 -7.49 7.59
CA LEU A 116 8.01 -6.64 8.04
C LEU A 116 8.89 -6.21 6.86
N MET A 117 9.17 -7.13 5.93
CA MET A 117 9.90 -6.81 4.72
C MET A 117 9.15 -5.82 3.83
N LEU A 118 7.85 -6.03 3.61
CA LEU A 118 7.01 -5.10 2.85
C LEU A 118 7.09 -3.69 3.42
N MET A 119 6.94 -3.54 4.73
CA MET A 119 7.07 -2.25 5.42
C MET A 119 8.43 -1.60 5.14
N ARG A 120 9.51 -2.37 5.28
CA ARG A 120 10.88 -1.90 4.98
C ARG A 120 11.04 -1.48 3.51
N ARG A 121 10.45 -2.21 2.56
CA ARG A 121 10.50 -1.88 1.12
C ARG A 121 9.76 -0.58 0.80
N VAL A 122 8.56 -0.41 1.36
CA VAL A 122 7.76 0.82 1.19
C VAL A 122 8.49 2.03 1.76
N LEU A 123 9.02 1.94 2.99
CA LEU A 123 9.79 3.02 3.61
C LEU A 123 11.04 3.38 2.81
N ARG A 124 11.76 2.38 2.30
CA ARG A 124 12.96 2.61 1.48
C ARG A 124 12.62 3.40 0.22
N VAL A 125 11.54 3.05 -0.49
CA VAL A 125 11.11 3.79 -1.69
C VAL A 125 10.69 5.22 -1.33
N LEU A 126 9.95 5.40 -0.23
CA LEU A 126 9.59 6.72 0.26
C LEU A 126 10.80 7.58 0.60
N PHE A 127 11.78 7.06 1.35
CA PHE A 127 12.98 7.81 1.71
C PHE A 127 13.85 8.12 0.49
N ASN A 128 13.90 7.22 -0.48
CA ASN A 128 14.55 7.50 -1.76
C ASN A 128 13.86 8.64 -2.50
N HIS A 129 12.52 8.68 -2.53
CA HIS A 129 11.74 9.79 -3.09
C HIS A 129 12.00 11.10 -2.33
N LEU A 130 11.95 11.10 -0.99
CA LEU A 130 12.26 12.28 -0.19
C LEU A 130 13.68 12.80 -0.42
N ARG A 131 14.64 11.88 -0.63
CA ARG A 131 16.02 12.23 -1.01
C ARG A 131 16.08 12.92 -2.36
N THR A 132 15.35 12.47 -3.39
CA THR A 132 15.37 13.11 -4.71
C THR A 132 14.77 14.52 -4.68
N VAL A 133 13.76 14.75 -3.84
CA VAL A 133 13.19 16.09 -3.62
C VAL A 133 13.94 16.92 -2.57
N LYS A 134 15.14 16.47 -2.16
CA LYS A 134 16.02 17.15 -1.19
C LYS A 134 15.34 17.46 0.15
N TRP A 135 14.44 16.59 0.61
CA TRP A 135 13.73 16.73 1.88
C TRP A 135 13.03 18.08 2.06
N LYS A 136 12.54 18.67 0.96
CA LYS A 136 11.79 19.94 1.00
C LYS A 136 10.67 19.85 2.04
N LYS A 137 10.67 20.82 2.97
CA LYS A 137 9.73 20.86 4.11
C LYS A 137 8.27 20.79 3.67
N SER A 138 7.91 21.49 2.59
CA SER A 138 6.55 21.49 2.02
C SER A 138 6.05 20.11 1.58
N ILE A 139 6.95 19.19 1.20
CA ILE A 139 6.60 17.83 0.78
C ILE A 139 6.72 16.87 1.96
N ARG A 140 7.85 16.91 2.67
CA ARG A 140 8.15 16.00 3.78
C ARG A 140 7.12 16.10 4.91
N ASP A 141 6.67 17.30 5.25
CA ASP A 141 5.78 17.49 6.40
C ASP A 141 4.42 16.80 6.22
N ALA A 142 3.94 16.65 4.97
CA ALA A 142 2.73 15.89 4.67
C ALA A 142 2.89 14.39 5.01
N TYR A 143 4.03 13.78 4.68
CA TYR A 143 4.35 12.40 5.08
C TYR A 143 4.53 12.26 6.59
N TRP A 144 5.14 13.25 7.24
CA TRP A 144 5.31 13.23 8.70
C TRP A 144 3.96 13.28 9.41
N ASN A 145 3.04 14.12 8.93
CA ASN A 145 1.66 14.15 9.41
C ASN A 145 0.97 12.79 9.20
N ALA A 146 1.16 12.14 8.04
CA ALA A 146 0.62 10.80 7.80
C ALA A 146 1.14 9.75 8.81
N PHE A 147 2.43 9.81 9.16
CA PHE A 147 3.01 8.94 10.18
C PHE A 147 2.49 9.23 11.59
N ASN A 148 2.32 10.50 11.96
CA ASN A 148 1.74 10.89 13.26
C ASN A 148 0.28 10.41 13.43
N HIS A 149 -0.45 10.25 12.34
CA HIS A 149 -1.81 9.70 12.36
C HIS A 149 -1.86 8.17 12.37
N THR A 150 -0.72 7.49 12.16
CA THR A 150 -0.64 6.03 12.05
C THR A 150 0.40 5.45 13.00
N THR A 151 1.65 5.33 12.57
CA THR A 151 2.70 4.55 13.24
C THR A 151 3.42 5.27 14.37
N ILE A 152 3.50 6.60 14.33
CA ILE A 152 4.21 7.43 15.32
C ILE A 152 3.20 8.26 16.12
N SER A 153 1.95 7.79 16.20
CA SER A 153 0.94 8.47 16.98
C SER A 153 1.29 8.37 18.46
N SER A 154 1.23 9.49 19.17
CA SER A 154 1.40 9.53 20.63
C SER A 154 0.17 9.04 21.40
N ILE A 155 -0.93 8.75 20.69
CA ILE A 155 -2.15 8.20 21.23
C ILE A 155 -2.12 6.71 20.92
N ASP A 156 -2.23 5.86 21.95
CA ASP A 156 -2.35 4.40 21.82
C ASP A 156 -3.61 4.04 21.03
N ARG A 157 -3.49 4.06 19.69
CA ARG A 157 -4.55 3.71 18.74
C ARG A 157 -4.28 2.38 18.04
N ILE A 158 -3.09 1.83 18.22
CA ILE A 158 -2.71 0.50 17.75
C ILE A 158 -2.83 -0.40 18.98
N PRO A 159 -3.82 -1.31 19.04
CA PRO A 159 -3.90 -2.28 20.13
C PRO A 159 -2.66 -3.17 20.06
N MET A 160 -1.72 -2.92 20.95
CA MET A 160 -0.60 -3.81 21.25
C MET A 160 -1.08 -4.70 22.39
N ASP A 161 -1.93 -5.66 22.06
CA ASP A 161 -2.30 -6.74 22.98
C ASP A 161 -1.28 -7.88 22.88
#